data_AF-A0A9Q6Z307-F1
#
_entry.id   AF-A0A9Q6Z307-F1
#
_cell.length_a   1.000
_cell.length_b   1.000
_cell.length_c   1.000
_cell.angle_alpha   90.00
_cell.angle_beta   90.00
_cell.angle_gamma   90.00
#
_symmetry.space_group_name_H-M   'P 1'
#
loop_
_entity.id
_entity.type
_entity.pdbx_description
1 polymer ?
#
loop_
_entity_poly.entity_id
_entity_poly.type
_entity_poly.pdbx_seq_one_letter_code
_entity_poly.pdbx_strand_id
1 'polypeptide(L)'
;MRLFNQLIKAVKTIAGFVDAVTEQKVEVQQEQFHKKGKRSNDEASLTSAQQRILDKKRISINLYKNETMTMFNYGVGGNEIKVDANEAIQEIQGNKSLLVAKLTTEDAISPEIVTGLKTVEEVFNYYSPRIEMEHNTPEGETVKEEFRFKNLGDFTPKKMIENSPFLKGLKVDEEQYNKLVKQLRVNKVLRKLVEDKVAKKELAATLRTIAKELEQ
;
A
#
# COMPACT_ATOMS: atom_id res chain seq x y z
N MET A 1 3.53 31.07 -40.28
CA MET A 1 4.45 29.93 -40.43
C MET A 1 5.72 30.02 -39.56
N ARG A 2 6.40 31.18 -39.45
CA ARG A 2 7.64 31.33 -38.65
C ARG A 2 7.49 31.04 -37.13
N LEU A 3 6.38 31.48 -36.53
CA LEU A 3 6.11 31.31 -35.09
C LEU A 3 5.81 29.86 -34.70
N PHE A 4 5.18 29.09 -35.60
CA PHE A 4 4.84 27.68 -35.36
C PHE A 4 6.08 26.79 -35.34
N ASN A 5 7.06 27.07 -36.20
CA ASN A 5 8.33 26.34 -36.22
C ASN A 5 9.22 26.66 -35.00
N GLN A 6 9.09 27.85 -34.41
CA GLN A 6 9.77 28.17 -33.15
C GLN A 6 9.13 27.42 -31.96
N LEU A 7 7.80 27.27 -31.95
CA LEU A 7 7.09 26.49 -30.95
C LEU A 7 7.50 25.00 -31.02
N ILE A 8 7.55 24.41 -32.21
CA ILE A 8 7.96 23.01 -32.39
C ILE A 8 9.41 22.79 -31.95
N LYS A 9 10.32 23.73 -32.27
CA LYS A 9 11.71 23.66 -31.79
C LYS A 9 11.77 23.71 -30.26
N ALA A 10 11.08 24.65 -29.62
CA ALA A 10 11.06 24.78 -28.16
C ALA A 10 10.50 23.54 -27.46
N VAL A 11 9.42 22.95 -27.98
CA VAL A 11 8.83 21.72 -27.44
C VAL A 11 9.80 20.55 -27.58
N LYS A 12 10.53 20.45 -28.69
CA LYS A 12 11.52 19.38 -28.92
C LYS A 12 12.76 19.51 -28.02
N THR A 13 13.22 20.73 -27.72
CA THR A 13 14.32 20.95 -26.76
C THR A 13 13.91 20.63 -25.33
N ILE A 14 12.66 20.95 -24.95
CA ILE A 14 12.16 20.65 -23.60
C ILE A 14 11.97 19.13 -23.43
N ALA A 15 11.46 18.43 -24.43
CA ALA A 15 11.31 16.97 -24.39
C ALA A 15 12.66 16.25 -24.22
N GLY A 16 13.69 16.64 -25.00
CA GLY A 16 15.03 16.05 -24.86
C GLY A 16 15.72 16.35 -23.52
N PHE A 17 15.35 17.44 -22.85
CA PHE A 17 15.86 17.75 -21.52
C PHE A 17 15.16 16.92 -20.43
N VAL A 18 13.88 16.60 -20.60
CA VAL A 18 13.13 15.74 -19.67
C VAL A 18 13.66 14.31 -19.72
N ASP A 19 13.93 13.76 -20.91
CA ASP A 19 14.44 12.40 -21.08
C ASP A 19 15.83 12.21 -20.42
N ALA A 20 16.72 13.20 -20.57
CA ALA A 20 18.06 13.18 -19.96
C ALA A 20 18.03 13.27 -18.42
N VAL A 21 17.05 13.97 -17.85
CA VAL A 21 16.88 14.07 -16.38
C VAL A 21 16.28 12.78 -15.80
N THR A 22 15.48 12.05 -16.57
CA THR A 22 14.98 10.72 -16.17
C THR A 22 16.07 9.65 -16.20
N GLU A 23 16.99 9.69 -17.16
CA GLU A 23 18.10 8.71 -17.23
C GLU A 23 19.11 8.89 -16.09
N GLN A 24 19.45 10.12 -15.71
CA GLN A 24 20.36 10.38 -14.59
C GLN A 24 19.79 9.93 -13.23
N LYS A 25 18.46 9.82 -13.09
CA LYS A 25 17.83 9.38 -11.84
C LYS A 25 17.76 7.85 -11.72
N VAL A 26 17.92 7.12 -12.82
CA VAL A 26 17.94 5.64 -12.86
C VAL A 26 19.35 5.10 -12.63
N GLU A 27 20.39 5.77 -13.12
CA GLU A 27 21.79 5.35 -12.87
C GLU A 27 22.21 5.50 -11.39
N VAL A 28 21.76 6.55 -10.70
CA VAL A 28 22.15 6.80 -9.29
C VAL A 28 21.51 5.81 -8.30
N GLN A 29 20.48 5.04 -8.71
CA GLN A 29 19.87 4.00 -7.86
C GLN A 29 20.42 2.59 -8.10
N GLN A 30 21.23 2.37 -9.14
CA GLN A 30 21.77 1.04 -9.46
C GLN A 30 23.12 0.72 -8.81
N GLU A 31 23.86 1.72 -8.30
CA GLU A 31 25.16 1.47 -7.64
C GLU A 31 25.08 1.16 -6.12
N GLN A 32 23.91 1.23 -5.48
CA GLN A 32 23.79 0.94 -4.03
C GLN A 32 23.32 -0.48 -3.67
N PHE A 33 23.08 -1.36 -4.66
CA PHE A 33 22.54 -2.71 -4.43
C PHE A 33 23.55 -3.87 -4.58
N HIS A 34 24.86 -3.62 -4.62
CA HIS A 34 25.88 -4.67 -4.85
C HIS A 34 26.82 -5.01 -3.68
N LYS A 35 26.35 -4.95 -2.43
CA LYS A 35 27.04 -5.63 -1.31
C LYS A 35 26.07 -6.23 -0.29
N LYS A 36 25.65 -7.49 -0.51
CA LYS A 36 25.40 -8.50 0.54
C LYS A 36 25.06 -9.87 -0.07
N GLY A 37 25.84 -10.88 0.31
CA GLY A 37 25.39 -12.28 0.41
C GLY A 37 25.63 -13.21 -0.79
N LYS A 38 26.87 -13.72 -0.95
CA LYS A 38 27.11 -15.02 -1.60
C LYS A 38 27.22 -16.09 -0.51
N ARG A 39 26.27 -17.02 -0.46
CA ARG A 39 26.48 -18.40 0.01
C ARG A 39 25.94 -19.31 -1.09
N SER A 40 26.84 -19.96 -1.81
CA SER A 40 26.54 -20.99 -2.79
C SER A 40 27.16 -22.30 -2.32
N ASN A 41 26.32 -23.32 -2.39
CA ASN A 41 26.54 -24.76 -2.21
C ASN A 41 27.87 -25.27 -2.78
N ASP A 42 28.59 -26.06 -1.98
CA ASP A 42 29.60 -27.00 -2.44
C ASP A 42 29.16 -28.41 -2.03
N GLU A 43 28.52 -29.13 -2.95
CA GLU A 43 28.43 -30.59 -2.89
C GLU A 43 29.80 -31.17 -3.27
N ALA A 44 30.50 -31.74 -2.29
CA ALA A 44 31.79 -32.38 -2.48
C ALA A 44 31.61 -33.75 -3.17
N SER A 45 31.99 -33.84 -4.44
CA SER A 45 32.23 -35.12 -5.12
C SER A 45 33.45 -35.82 -4.50
N LEU A 46 33.22 -36.94 -3.82
CA LEU A 46 34.26 -37.73 -3.16
C LEU A 46 35.14 -38.45 -4.21
N THR A 47 36.46 -38.43 -3.99
CA THR A 47 37.45 -39.08 -4.85
C THR A 47 37.57 -40.59 -4.54
N SER A 48 38.10 -41.37 -5.49
CA SER A 48 38.26 -42.83 -5.42
C SER A 48 39.08 -43.36 -4.22
N ALA A 49 39.77 -42.48 -3.48
CA ALA A 49 40.44 -42.80 -2.23
C ALA A 49 39.48 -42.88 -1.02
N GLN A 50 38.38 -42.12 -1.03
CA GLN A 50 37.41 -42.06 0.07
C GLN A 50 36.43 -43.25 0.07
N GLN A 51 36.15 -43.85 -1.10
CA GLN A 51 35.34 -45.08 -1.20
C GLN A 51 36.06 -46.31 -0.61
N ARG A 52 37.39 -46.41 -0.73
CA ARG A 52 38.18 -47.53 -0.17
C ARG A 52 38.22 -47.56 1.36
N ILE A 53 37.98 -46.42 2.02
CA ILE A 53 37.95 -46.30 3.49
C ILE A 53 36.59 -46.76 4.06
N LEU A 54 35.51 -46.58 3.29
CA LEU A 54 34.17 -47.06 3.64
C LEU A 54 34.04 -48.59 3.52
N ASP A 55 34.70 -49.22 2.55
CA ASP A 55 34.64 -50.68 2.37
C ASP A 55 35.43 -51.47 3.42
N LYS A 56 36.58 -50.96 3.90
CA LYS A 56 37.32 -51.59 5.00
C LYS A 56 36.57 -51.57 6.33
N LYS A 57 35.69 -50.59 6.53
CA LYS A 57 34.91 -50.43 7.77
C LYS A 57 33.65 -51.31 7.79
N ARG A 58 33.19 -51.82 6.65
CA ARG A 58 32.05 -52.77 6.57
C ARG A 58 32.45 -54.22 6.82
N ILE A 59 33.71 -54.59 6.62
CA ILE A 59 34.19 -55.98 6.77
C ILE A 59 34.40 -56.36 8.26
N SER A 60 34.64 -55.39 9.14
CA SER A 60 34.95 -55.67 10.56
C SER A 60 33.73 -55.88 11.47
N ILE A 61 32.50 -55.76 10.98
CA ILE A 61 31.30 -55.73 11.84
C ILE A 61 30.54 -57.08 11.87
N ASN A 62 30.82 -58.03 10.97
CA ASN A 62 30.04 -59.28 10.86
C ASN A 62 30.80 -60.58 11.23
N LEU A 63 31.88 -60.50 12.01
CA LEU A 63 32.62 -61.64 12.57
C LEU A 63 32.94 -61.20 14.01
N TYR A 64 32.21 -61.50 15.08
CA TYR A 64 31.77 -62.78 15.59
C TYR A 64 30.50 -62.56 16.42
N LYS A 65 29.36 -63.00 15.90
CA LYS A 65 28.13 -63.20 16.66
C LYS A 65 27.91 -64.70 16.67
N ASN A 66 28.38 -65.39 17.72
CA ASN A 66 28.00 -66.76 18.08
C ASN A 66 28.04 -66.86 19.62
N GLU A 67 27.06 -67.57 20.14
CA GLU A 67 26.48 -67.45 21.48
C GLU A 67 27.26 -68.16 22.62
N THR A 68 26.79 -67.87 23.85
CA THR A 68 26.99 -68.57 25.13
C THR A 68 28.17 -68.14 26.03
N MET A 69 27.86 -67.27 27.00
CA MET A 69 27.91 -67.59 28.44
C MET A 69 27.38 -66.40 29.24
N THR A 70 26.22 -66.60 29.87
CA THR A 70 25.61 -65.69 30.84
C THR A 70 26.52 -65.56 32.06
N MET A 71 27.39 -64.56 32.07
CA MET A 71 28.06 -64.11 33.28
C MET A 71 27.20 -63.02 33.91
N PHE A 72 26.51 -63.36 35.00
CA PHE A 72 25.70 -62.43 35.78
C PHE A 72 26.58 -61.29 36.31
N ASN A 73 26.57 -60.15 35.61
CA ASN A 73 27.20 -58.94 36.08
C ASN A 73 26.20 -58.18 36.96
N TYR A 74 26.18 -58.49 38.25
CA TYR A 74 25.45 -57.73 39.26
C TYR A 74 26.13 -56.38 39.46
N GLY A 75 25.85 -55.43 38.56
CA GLY A 75 26.14 -54.02 38.74
C GLY A 75 24.86 -53.29 39.10
N VAL A 76 24.65 -53.00 40.39
CA VAL A 76 23.59 -52.09 40.82
C VAL A 76 24.09 -50.66 40.53
N GLY A 77 23.88 -50.20 39.30
CA GLY A 77 24.31 -48.89 38.82
C GLY A 77 23.38 -48.41 37.73
N GLY A 78 22.85 -47.19 37.88
CA GLY A 78 21.86 -46.62 36.97
C GLY A 78 22.40 -46.43 35.55
N ASN A 79 21.55 -46.71 34.55
CA ASN A 79 21.83 -46.33 33.16
C ASN A 79 21.71 -44.81 33.02
N GLU A 80 22.76 -44.15 32.56
CA GLU A 80 22.67 -42.75 32.13
C GLU A 80 21.92 -42.69 30.78
N ILE A 81 20.67 -42.22 30.81
CA ILE A 81 19.98 -41.80 29.60
C ILE A 81 20.54 -40.42 29.27
N LYS A 82 21.36 -40.33 28.23
CA LYS A 82 21.79 -39.02 27.68
C LYS A 82 20.55 -38.32 27.15
N VAL A 83 20.04 -37.37 27.92
CA VAL A 83 18.93 -36.52 27.50
C VAL A 83 19.47 -35.66 26.37
N ASP A 84 18.99 -35.87 25.15
CA ASP A 84 19.36 -35.03 24.02
C ASP A 84 18.76 -33.63 24.26
N ALA A 85 19.59 -32.73 24.79
CA ALA A 85 19.18 -31.38 25.16
C ALA A 85 18.80 -30.52 23.93
N ASN A 86 18.96 -31.04 22.71
CA ASN A 86 18.68 -30.34 21.46
C ASN A 86 17.21 -30.40 20.98
N GLU A 87 16.38 -31.32 21.48
CA GLU A 87 14.96 -31.38 21.08
C GLU A 87 14.05 -30.44 21.90
N ALA A 88 14.57 -29.85 22.98
CA ALA A 88 13.77 -29.05 23.93
C ALA A 88 13.72 -27.55 23.62
N ILE A 89 14.52 -27.03 22.69
CA ILE A 89 14.40 -25.63 22.26
C ILE A 89 13.33 -25.56 21.16
N GLN A 90 12.09 -25.77 21.57
CA GLN A 90 10.91 -25.40 20.80
C GLN A 90 10.99 -23.90 20.53
N GLU A 91 11.23 -23.56 19.26
CA GLU A 91 10.78 -22.34 18.59
C GLU A 91 10.53 -21.14 19.52
N ILE A 92 11.58 -20.38 19.84
CA ILE A 92 11.45 -19.15 20.64
C ILE A 92 10.44 -18.25 19.93
N GLN A 93 9.28 -18.03 20.56
CA GLN A 93 8.27 -17.15 19.99
C GLN A 93 8.88 -15.75 19.82
N GLY A 94 8.83 -15.23 18.59
CA GLY A 94 9.34 -13.89 18.30
C GLY A 94 8.66 -12.82 19.14
N ASN A 95 9.31 -11.65 19.22
CA ASN A 95 8.78 -10.49 19.94
C ASN A 95 7.36 -10.15 19.45
N LYS A 96 6.40 -10.08 20.38
CA LYS A 96 5.02 -9.65 20.11
C LYS A 96 4.87 -8.20 20.56
N SER A 97 4.30 -7.37 19.71
CA SER A 97 3.93 -6.00 20.04
C SER A 97 2.42 -5.91 20.21
N LEU A 98 1.97 -5.30 21.30
CA LEU A 98 0.55 -4.98 21.53
C LEU A 98 0.36 -3.49 21.24
N LEU A 99 -0.59 -3.18 20.35
CA LEU A 99 -1.02 -1.82 20.08
C LEU A 99 -2.42 -1.63 20.66
N VAL A 100 -2.58 -0.63 21.52
CA VAL A 100 -3.87 -0.27 22.12
C VAL A 100 -4.22 1.13 21.64
N ALA A 101 -5.25 1.23 20.81
CA ALA A 101 -5.74 2.50 20.28
C ALA A 101 -7.23 2.39 19.95
N LYS A 102 -7.94 3.52 20.00
CA LYS A 102 -9.31 3.61 19.49
C LYS A 102 -9.25 3.76 17.97
N LEU A 103 -9.57 2.68 17.26
CA LEU A 103 -9.50 2.61 15.79
C LEU A 103 -10.84 2.87 15.09
N THR A 104 -11.94 2.90 15.86
CA THR A 104 -13.31 3.16 15.40
C THR A 104 -13.94 4.29 16.21
N THR A 105 -14.94 4.95 15.63
CA THR A 105 -15.66 6.05 16.28
C THR A 105 -16.49 5.55 17.48
N GLU A 106 -17.14 4.40 17.29
CA GLU A 106 -17.93 3.71 18.31
C GLU A 106 -17.02 2.86 19.21
N ASP A 107 -17.30 2.87 20.52
CA ASP A 107 -16.58 2.07 21.50
C ASP A 107 -17.10 0.63 21.50
N ALA A 108 -16.17 -0.33 21.52
CA ALA A 108 -16.52 -1.74 21.64
C ALA A 108 -17.11 -2.04 23.04
N ILE A 109 -18.19 -2.82 23.08
CA ILE A 109 -18.86 -3.23 24.33
C ILE A 109 -17.91 -4.05 25.22
N SER A 110 -17.00 -4.81 24.62
CA SER A 110 -15.97 -5.59 25.30
C SER A 110 -14.62 -5.39 24.62
N PRO A 111 -13.51 -5.33 25.37
CA PRO A 111 -12.18 -5.22 24.79
C PRO A 111 -11.88 -6.47 23.96
N GLU A 112 -11.56 -6.26 22.69
CA GLU A 112 -11.21 -7.31 21.75
C GLU A 112 -9.70 -7.33 21.51
N ILE A 113 -9.09 -8.52 21.58
CA ILE A 113 -7.68 -8.72 21.23
C ILE A 113 -7.63 -9.41 19.87
N VAL A 114 -7.37 -8.63 18.82
CA VAL A 114 -7.23 -9.13 17.46
C VAL A 114 -5.77 -9.48 17.21
N THR A 115 -5.51 -10.66 16.64
CA THR A 115 -4.17 -11.11 16.26
C THR A 115 -4.14 -11.49 14.78
N GLY A 116 -2.95 -11.45 14.17
CA GLY A 116 -2.78 -11.84 12.77
C GLY A 116 -2.91 -10.71 11.75
N LEU A 117 -3.27 -9.49 12.17
CA LEU A 117 -3.21 -8.30 11.33
C LEU A 117 -1.75 -7.89 11.15
N LYS A 118 -1.22 -7.99 9.93
CA LYS A 118 0.19 -7.70 9.60
C LYS A 118 0.36 -6.41 8.81
N THR A 119 -0.66 -6.05 8.02
CA THR A 119 -0.61 -4.89 7.13
C THR A 119 -1.59 -3.82 7.58
N VAL A 120 -1.36 -2.57 7.18
CA VAL A 120 -2.26 -1.46 7.50
C VAL A 120 -3.61 -1.67 6.82
N GLU A 121 -3.60 -2.18 5.60
CA GLU A 121 -4.79 -2.48 4.81
C GLU A 121 -5.68 -3.53 5.50
N GLU A 122 -5.09 -4.56 6.12
CA GLU A 122 -5.85 -5.54 6.91
C GLU A 122 -6.54 -4.90 8.12
N VAL A 123 -5.87 -3.95 8.79
CA VAL A 123 -6.47 -3.19 9.90
C VAL A 123 -7.66 -2.38 9.40
N PHE A 124 -7.54 -1.68 8.26
CA PHE A 124 -8.64 -0.92 7.67
C PHE A 124 -9.80 -1.81 7.24
N ASN A 125 -9.52 -2.97 6.64
CA ASN A 125 -10.56 -3.92 6.24
C ASN A 125 -11.29 -4.49 7.46
N TYR A 126 -10.56 -4.81 8.54
CA TYR A 126 -11.12 -5.37 9.76
C TYR A 126 -12.01 -4.36 10.49
N TYR A 127 -11.46 -3.19 10.82
CA TYR A 127 -12.16 -2.18 11.62
C TYR A 127 -13.13 -1.31 10.81
N SER A 128 -12.98 -1.27 9.48
CA SER A 128 -13.86 -0.55 8.54
C SER A 128 -14.30 0.82 9.06
N PRO A 129 -13.35 1.73 9.36
CA PRO A 129 -13.64 2.97 10.05
C PRO A 129 -14.63 3.85 9.26
N ARG A 130 -15.63 4.35 9.98
CA ARG A 130 -16.68 5.25 9.48
C ARG A 130 -16.90 6.42 10.42
N ILE A 131 -17.25 7.57 9.87
CA ILE A 131 -17.59 8.77 10.64
C ILE A 131 -18.77 9.48 9.99
N GLU A 132 -19.75 9.84 10.82
CA GLU A 132 -20.86 10.70 10.40
C GLU A 132 -20.46 12.17 10.65
N MET A 133 -20.62 13.01 9.63
CA MET A 133 -20.33 14.43 9.67
C MET A 133 -21.55 15.23 9.20
N GLU A 134 -21.76 16.37 9.83
CA GLU A 134 -22.82 17.31 9.48
C GLU A 134 -22.20 18.56 8.83
N HIS A 135 -22.68 18.90 7.64
CA HIS A 135 -22.29 20.09 6.90
C HIS A 135 -23.35 21.18 7.08
N ASN A 136 -22.92 22.41 7.32
CA ASN A 136 -23.81 23.57 7.34
C ASN A 136 -23.71 24.29 6.00
N THR A 137 -24.83 24.35 5.28
CA THR A 137 -24.95 25.11 4.03
C THR A 137 -25.06 26.62 4.33
N PRO A 138 -24.70 27.50 3.38
CA PRO A 138 -24.90 28.94 3.54
C PRO A 138 -26.38 29.33 3.69
N GLU A 139 -27.30 28.48 3.24
CA GLU A 139 -28.75 28.62 3.42
C GLU A 139 -29.24 28.22 4.82
N GLY A 140 -28.35 27.68 5.66
CA GLY A 140 -28.65 27.26 7.04
C GLY A 140 -29.20 25.84 7.16
N GLU A 141 -29.26 25.07 6.07
CA GLU A 141 -29.62 23.65 6.08
C GLU A 141 -28.43 22.79 6.51
N THR A 142 -28.71 21.75 7.31
CA THR A 142 -27.72 20.77 7.74
C THR A 142 -27.79 19.52 6.88
N VAL A 143 -26.70 19.21 6.18
CA VAL A 143 -26.57 18.00 5.35
C VAL A 143 -25.73 16.98 6.12
N LYS A 144 -26.31 15.83 6.43
CA LYS A 144 -25.60 14.73 7.12
C LYS A 144 -24.99 13.78 6.10
N GLU A 145 -23.73 13.45 6.25
CA GLU A 145 -23.02 12.50 5.40
C GLU A 145 -22.18 11.51 6.21
N GLU A 146 -22.02 10.30 5.70
CA GLU A 146 -21.16 9.27 6.28
C GLU A 146 -19.91 9.07 5.43
N PHE A 147 -18.73 9.25 6.03
CA PHE A 147 -17.45 8.98 5.41
C PHE A 147 -16.97 7.57 5.79
N ARG A 148 -16.51 6.82 4.79
CA ARG A 148 -15.92 5.49 4.96
C ARG A 148 -14.49 5.50 4.45
N PHE A 149 -13.56 4.98 5.24
CA PHE A 149 -12.13 4.94 4.88
C PHE A 149 -11.68 3.50 4.65
N LYS A 150 -11.04 3.25 3.51
CA LYS A 150 -10.51 1.95 3.11
C LYS A 150 -8.99 1.89 3.23
N ASN A 151 -8.33 3.03 3.19
CA ASN A 151 -6.87 3.14 3.28
C ASN A 151 -6.44 4.53 3.78
N LEU A 152 -5.13 4.71 3.99
CA LEU A 152 -4.54 5.98 4.44
C LEU A 152 -4.71 7.14 3.44
N GLY A 153 -4.83 6.85 2.14
CA GLY A 153 -5.04 7.86 1.10
C GLY A 153 -6.41 8.53 1.16
N ASP A 154 -7.41 7.87 1.75
CA ASP A 154 -8.78 8.39 1.86
C ASP A 154 -8.87 9.60 2.81
N PHE A 155 -7.87 9.81 3.66
CA PHE A 155 -7.78 10.98 4.54
C PHE A 155 -7.26 12.24 3.83
N THR A 156 -6.83 12.13 2.57
CA THR A 156 -6.40 13.31 1.82
C THR A 156 -7.61 14.19 1.46
N PRO A 157 -7.48 15.53 1.45
CA PRO A 157 -8.61 16.42 1.12
C PRO A 157 -9.23 16.12 -0.24
N LYS A 158 -8.42 15.71 -1.22
CA LYS A 158 -8.90 15.32 -2.55
C LYS A 158 -9.82 14.10 -2.48
N LYS A 159 -9.42 13.06 -1.74
CA LYS A 159 -10.21 11.85 -1.58
C LYS A 159 -11.45 12.07 -0.72
N MET A 160 -11.34 12.88 0.32
CA MET A 160 -12.51 13.29 1.11
C MET A 160 -13.57 13.98 0.24
N ILE A 161 -13.16 14.89 -0.65
CA ILE A 161 -14.08 15.53 -1.59
C ILE A 161 -14.66 14.52 -2.60
N GLU A 162 -13.84 13.60 -3.12
CA GLU A 162 -14.31 12.58 -4.08
C GLU A 162 -15.31 11.59 -3.48
N ASN A 163 -15.13 11.26 -2.19
CA ASN A 163 -15.94 10.28 -1.46
C ASN A 163 -17.22 10.89 -0.86
N SER A 164 -17.36 12.22 -0.86
CA SER A 164 -18.55 12.94 -0.37
C SER A 164 -19.38 13.45 -1.55
N PRO A 165 -20.65 13.04 -1.67
CA PRO A 165 -21.57 13.58 -2.67
C PRO A 165 -21.71 15.10 -2.60
N PHE A 166 -21.88 15.66 -1.39
CA PHE A 166 -22.05 17.09 -1.17
C PHE A 166 -20.81 17.89 -1.55
N LEU A 167 -19.64 17.52 -1.03
CA LEU A 167 -18.38 18.23 -1.32
C LEU A 167 -17.99 18.10 -2.79
N LYS A 168 -18.28 16.95 -3.42
CA LYS A 168 -18.07 16.76 -4.86
C LYS A 168 -18.94 17.71 -5.67
N GLY A 169 -20.22 17.85 -5.32
CA GLY A 169 -21.12 18.83 -5.94
C GLY A 169 -20.58 20.26 -5.82
N LEU A 170 -20.20 20.66 -4.59
CA LEU A 170 -19.64 21.98 -4.33
C LEU A 170 -18.35 22.25 -5.14
N LYS A 171 -17.49 21.25 -5.28
CA LYS A 171 -16.28 21.36 -6.11
C LYS A 171 -16.62 21.51 -7.61
N VAL A 172 -17.63 20.79 -8.10
CA VAL A 172 -18.09 20.95 -9.49
C VAL A 172 -18.61 22.36 -9.71
N ASP A 173 -19.41 22.87 -8.78
CA ASP A 173 -19.93 24.24 -8.84
C ASP A 173 -18.79 25.27 -8.82
N GLU A 174 -17.80 25.11 -7.93
CA GLU A 174 -16.62 25.95 -7.88
C GLU A 174 -15.86 25.95 -9.22
N GLU A 175 -15.63 24.79 -9.82
CA GLU A 175 -14.97 24.65 -11.12
C GLU A 175 -15.77 25.31 -12.25
N GLN A 176 -17.10 25.18 -12.23
CA GLN A 176 -18.00 25.81 -13.20
C GLN A 176 -17.99 27.33 -13.04
N TYR A 177 -18.12 27.87 -11.82
CA TYR A 177 -18.03 29.31 -11.56
C TYR A 177 -16.69 29.88 -12.02
N ASN A 178 -15.59 29.19 -11.73
CA ASN A 178 -14.26 29.60 -12.18
C ASN A 178 -14.14 29.63 -13.71
N LYS A 179 -14.77 28.69 -14.43
CA LYS A 179 -14.84 28.71 -15.89
C LYS A 179 -15.65 29.91 -16.38
N LEU A 180 -16.82 30.17 -15.79
CA LEU A 180 -17.65 31.33 -16.15
C LEU A 180 -16.91 32.65 -15.94
N VAL A 181 -16.25 32.83 -14.79
CA VAL A 181 -15.44 34.02 -14.49
C VAL A 181 -14.34 34.22 -15.53
N LYS A 182 -13.64 33.15 -15.93
CA LYS A 182 -12.63 33.22 -16.99
C LYS A 182 -13.24 33.67 -18.32
N GLN A 183 -14.39 33.13 -18.71
CA GLN A 183 -15.07 33.51 -19.96
C GLN A 183 -15.52 34.98 -19.94
N LEU A 184 -16.09 35.44 -18.82
CA LEU A 184 -16.47 36.84 -18.63
C LEU A 184 -15.27 37.78 -18.65
N ARG A 185 -14.09 37.34 -18.18
CA ARG A 185 -12.87 38.14 -18.22
C ARG A 185 -12.30 38.27 -19.63
N VAL A 186 -12.32 37.18 -20.41
CA VAL A 186 -11.77 37.14 -21.78
C VAL A 186 -12.71 37.87 -22.75
N ASN A 187 -14.03 37.66 -22.62
CA ASN A 187 -15.01 38.23 -23.53
C ASN A 187 -15.61 39.54 -22.98
N LYS A 188 -15.15 40.66 -23.54
CA LYS A 188 -15.63 42.02 -23.17
C LYS A 188 -17.11 42.25 -23.50
N VAL A 189 -17.66 41.58 -24.52
CA VAL A 189 -19.07 41.73 -24.91
C VAL A 189 -19.97 41.08 -23.86
N LEU A 190 -19.68 39.84 -23.47
CA LEU A 190 -20.41 39.13 -22.41
C LEU A 190 -20.32 39.87 -21.08
N ARG A 191 -19.17 40.46 -20.76
CA ARG A 191 -19.01 41.27 -19.56
C ARG A 191 -19.96 42.47 -19.54
N LYS A 192 -19.98 43.26 -20.60
CA LYS A 192 -20.89 44.42 -20.73
C LYS A 192 -22.36 44.02 -20.69
N LEU A 193 -22.70 42.88 -21.30
CA LEU A 193 -24.07 42.34 -21.28
C LEU A 193 -24.52 41.94 -19.87
N VAL A 194 -23.62 41.38 -19.06
CA VAL A 194 -23.90 40.98 -17.67
C VAL A 194 -23.92 42.17 -16.70
N GLU A 195 -23.22 43.27 -17.02
CA GLU A 195 -23.25 44.52 -16.25
C GLU A 195 -24.63 45.20 -16.34
N ASP A 196 -25.34 45.06 -17.46
CA ASP A 196 -26.72 45.54 -17.61
C ASP A 196 -27.71 44.60 -16.91
N LYS A 197 -28.50 45.16 -15.99
CA LYS A 197 -29.50 44.43 -15.20
C LYS A 197 -30.62 43.84 -16.06
N VAL A 198 -30.99 44.48 -17.17
CA VAL A 198 -32.07 44.00 -18.05
C VAL A 198 -31.55 42.85 -18.89
N ALA A 199 -30.45 43.07 -19.63
CA ALA A 199 -29.86 42.07 -20.50
C ALA A 199 -29.39 40.82 -19.74
N LYS A 200 -28.88 40.97 -18.51
CA LYS A 200 -28.56 39.83 -17.63
C LYS A 200 -29.77 38.96 -17.33
N LYS A 201 -30.94 39.56 -17.07
CA LYS A 201 -32.17 38.81 -16.77
C LYS A 201 -32.67 38.04 -17.99
N GLU A 202 -32.64 38.66 -19.17
CA GLU A 202 -33.04 38.02 -20.43
C GLU A 202 -32.09 36.87 -20.82
N LEU A 203 -30.78 37.09 -20.66
CA LEU A 203 -29.78 36.03 -20.85
C LEU A 203 -30.00 34.86 -19.88
N ALA A 204 -30.28 35.14 -18.61
CA ALA A 204 -30.58 34.09 -17.63
C ALA A 204 -31.90 33.37 -17.94
N ALA A 205 -32.91 34.06 -18.49
CA ALA A 205 -34.17 33.44 -18.89
C ALA A 205 -33.98 32.52 -20.11
N THR A 206 -33.29 32.98 -21.15
CA THR A 206 -32.97 32.17 -22.33
C THR A 206 -32.14 30.94 -22.00
N LEU A 207 -31.12 31.07 -21.14
CA LEU A 207 -30.32 29.93 -20.67
C LEU A 207 -31.17 28.90 -19.91
N ARG A 208 -32.13 29.34 -19.08
CA ARG A 208 -33.05 28.41 -18.38
C ARG A 208 -34.00 27.70 -19.34
N THR A 209 -34.47 28.38 -20.38
CA THR A 209 -35.30 27.76 -21.43
C THR A 209 -34.51 26.67 -22.15
N ILE A 210 -33.27 26.98 -22.57
CA ILE A 210 -32.39 26.01 -23.23
C ILE A 210 -32.09 24.82 -22.29
N ALA A 211 -31.81 25.07 -21.01
CA ALA A 211 -31.58 24.00 -20.04
C ALA A 211 -32.79 23.07 -19.93
N LYS A 212 -34.00 23.63 -19.87
CA LYS A 212 -35.26 22.87 -19.80
C LYS A 212 -35.51 22.04 -21.08
N GLU A 213 -35.15 22.55 -22.25
CA GLU A 213 -35.23 21.80 -23.51
C GLU A 213 -34.27 20.62 -23.55
N LEU A 214 -33.11 20.69 -22.88
CA LEU A 214 -32.12 19.61 -22.83
C LEU A 214 -32.44 18.50 -21.81
N GLU A 215 -33.35 18.77 -20.87
CA GLU A 215 -33.84 17.77 -19.89
C GLU A 215 -35.02 16.93 -20.43
N GLN A 216 -35.59 17.31 -21.58
CA GLN A 216 -36.64 16.57 -22.29
C GLN A 216 -36.03 15.52 -23.23
#